data_AF-A0A4Y1WZM6-F1
#
_entry.id   AF-A0A4Y1WZM6-F1
#
_cell.length_a   1.000
_cell.length_b   1.000
_cell.length_c   1.000
_cell.angle_alpha   90.00
_cell.angle_beta   90.00
_cell.angle_gamma   90.00
#
_symmetry.space_group_name_H-M   'P 1'
#
loop_
_entity.id
_entity.type
_entity.pdbx_description
1 polymer ?
#
loop_
_entity_poly.entity_id
_entity_poly.type
_entity_poly.pdbx_seq_one_letter_code
_entity_poly.pdbx_strand_id
1 'polypeptide(L)'
;MTRSPYSMLIGSQGEIYKCYEDLGNKELTVGNINDPEVWHNYELIAKYAVGIDHYNDPECRKCSYLPICRGGCPIRRFENVYKGKHNDCCTPFKGRIKDYIELYSKILND
;
A
#
# COMPACT_ATOMS: atom_id res chain seq x y z
N MET A 1 -1.21 0.23 -6.02
CA MET A 1 -2.57 -0.33 -5.97
C MET A 1 -3.37 0.26 -4.82
N THR A 2 -3.08 -0.07 -3.56
CA THR A 2 -3.87 0.33 -2.38
C THR A 2 -4.29 1.80 -2.33
N ARG A 3 -3.35 2.73 -2.49
CA ARG A 3 -3.62 4.18 -2.46
C ARG A 3 -4.01 4.77 -3.81
N SER A 4 -3.85 4.03 -4.91
CA SER A 4 -4.17 4.56 -6.25
C SER A 4 -5.67 4.45 -6.49
N PRO A 5 -6.36 5.54 -6.88
CA PRO A 5 -7.78 5.46 -7.20
C PRO A 5 -8.06 4.58 -8.44
N TYR A 6 -7.11 4.50 -9.37
CA TYR A 6 -7.28 3.84 -10.67
C TYR A 6 -6.75 2.40 -10.72
N SER A 7 -6.33 1.83 -9.59
CA SER A 7 -5.78 0.47 -9.53
C SER A 7 -6.53 -0.33 -8.48
N MET A 8 -7.08 -1.47 -8.90
CA MET A 8 -7.90 -2.36 -8.08
C MET A 8 -7.67 -3.80 -8.51
N LEU A 9 -8.06 -4.73 -7.65
CA LEU A 9 -8.11 -6.15 -7.93
C LEU A 9 -9.57 -6.58 -8.01
N ILE A 10 -9.83 -7.53 -8.90
CA ILE A 10 -11.14 -8.15 -9.06
C ILE A 10 -10.97 -9.63 -8.69
N GLY A 11 -11.72 -10.08 -7.69
CA GLY A 11 -11.82 -11.47 -7.28
C GLY A 11 -12.59 -12.31 -8.30
N SER A 12 -12.54 -13.64 -8.14
CA SER A 12 -13.17 -14.56 -9.10
C SER A 12 -14.69 -14.47 -9.15
N GLN A 13 -15.34 -13.89 -8.13
CA GLN A 13 -16.79 -13.66 -8.09
C GLN A 13 -17.14 -12.17 -8.31
N GLY A 14 -16.19 -11.40 -8.83
CA GLY A 14 -16.36 -9.98 -9.13
C GLY A 14 -16.10 -9.02 -7.97
N GLU A 15 -15.71 -9.52 -6.79
CA GLU A 15 -15.45 -8.65 -5.63
C GLU A 15 -14.25 -7.73 -5.90
N ILE A 16 -14.35 -6.47 -5.49
CA ILE A 16 -13.31 -5.47 -5.75
C ILE A 16 -12.49 -5.25 -4.47
N TYR A 17 -11.17 -5.27 -4.60
CA TYR A 17 -10.21 -5.07 -3.50
C TYR A 17 -9.20 -3.97 -3.84
N LYS A 18 -8.64 -3.34 -2.79
CA LYS A 18 -7.59 -2.32 -2.93
C LYS A 18 -6.17 -2.85 -2.71
N CYS A 19 -6.00 -3.93 -1.96
CA CYS A 19 -4.69 -4.55 -1.75
C CYS A 19 -4.70 -6.01 -2.16
N TYR A 20 -3.55 -6.51 -2.62
CA TYR A 20 -3.36 -7.93 -2.90
C TYR A 20 -3.53 -8.80 -1.65
N GLU A 21 -3.10 -8.27 -0.49
CA GLU A 21 -3.24 -8.95 0.81
C GLU A 21 -4.70 -9.06 1.28
N ASP A 22 -5.63 -8.30 0.66
CA ASP A 22 -7.05 -8.36 0.99
C ASP A 22 -7.80 -9.41 0.17
N LEU A 23 -7.18 -9.96 -0.89
CA LEU A 23 -7.84 -10.83 -1.84
C LEU A 23 -8.39 -12.10 -1.15
N GLY A 24 -9.69 -12.32 -1.30
CA GLY A 24 -10.40 -13.45 -0.68
C GLY A 24 -10.98 -13.14 0.71
N ASN A 25 -10.68 -11.98 1.29
CA ASN A 25 -11.30 -11.53 2.54
C ASN A 25 -12.51 -10.64 2.27
N LYS A 26 -13.72 -11.22 2.34
CA LYS A 26 -14.97 -10.52 2.01
C LYS A 26 -15.21 -9.24 2.83
N GLU A 27 -14.71 -9.16 4.06
CA GLU A 27 -14.82 -7.98 4.93
C GLU A 27 -14.01 -6.77 4.42
N LEU A 28 -13.04 -7.00 3.53
CA LEU A 28 -12.16 -5.98 2.95
C LEU A 28 -12.52 -5.66 1.49
N THR A 29 -13.69 -6.09 1.05
CA THR A 29 -14.24 -5.72 -0.26
C THR A 29 -14.68 -4.26 -0.25
N VAL A 30 -14.40 -3.55 -1.34
CA VAL A 30 -14.85 -2.16 -1.55
C VAL A 30 -16.07 -2.06 -2.48
N GLY A 31 -16.45 -3.17 -3.10
CA GLY A 31 -17.51 -3.23 -4.09
C GLY A 31 -17.54 -4.58 -4.82
N ASN A 32 -18.39 -4.70 -5.84
CA ASN A 32 -18.43 -5.84 -6.75
C ASN A 32 -18.81 -5.36 -8.16
N ILE A 33 -18.11 -5.84 -9.20
CA ILE A 33 -18.35 -5.42 -10.59
C ILE A 33 -19.70 -5.90 -11.15
N ASN A 34 -20.33 -6.90 -10.53
CA ASN A 34 -21.59 -7.46 -10.99
C ASN A 34 -22.80 -6.69 -10.44
N ASP A 35 -22.60 -5.80 -9.48
CA ASP A 35 -23.68 -5.08 -8.83
C ASP A 35 -24.05 -3.79 -9.60
N PRO A 36 -25.33 -3.39 -9.61
CA PRO A 36 -25.75 -2.13 -10.26
C PRO A 36 -25.05 -0.90 -9.68
N GLU A 37 -24.85 -0.89 -8.35
CA GLU A 37 -23.99 0.08 -7.68
C GLU A 37 -22.66 -0.61 -7.36
N VAL A 38 -21.66 -0.45 -8.24
CA VAL A 38 -20.39 -1.18 -8.16
C VAL A 38 -19.64 -0.98 -6.83
N TRP A 39 -19.80 0.17 -6.17
CA TRP A 39 -19.07 0.55 -4.96
C TRP A 39 -19.98 0.52 -3.73
N HIS A 40 -19.54 -0.17 -2.67
CA HIS A 40 -20.35 -0.33 -1.45
C HIS A 40 -19.69 0.23 -0.21
N ASN A 41 -18.36 0.24 -0.14
CA ASN A 41 -17.62 0.57 1.08
C ASN A 41 -16.74 1.81 0.89
N TYR A 42 -17.39 2.96 0.72
CA TYR A 42 -16.70 4.25 0.54
C TYR A 42 -15.79 4.62 1.72
N GLU A 43 -16.14 4.21 2.94
CA GLU A 43 -15.30 4.42 4.12
C GLU A 43 -13.97 3.67 3.98
N LEU A 44 -14.00 2.39 3.59
CA LEU A 44 -12.79 1.61 3.38
C LEU A 44 -11.94 2.17 2.22
N ILE A 45 -12.58 2.61 1.14
CA ILE A 45 -11.90 3.31 0.05
C ILE A 45 -11.18 4.56 0.58
N ALA A 46 -11.85 5.39 1.38
CA ALA A 46 -11.28 6.61 1.95
C ALA A 46 -10.12 6.30 2.92
N LYS A 47 -10.25 5.26 3.76
CA LYS A 47 -9.18 4.79 4.64
C LYS A 47 -7.93 4.40 3.85
N TYR A 48 -8.09 3.70 2.73
CA TYR A 48 -6.96 3.32 1.86
C TYR A 48 -6.38 4.47 1.05
N ALA A 49 -7.21 5.40 0.57
CA ALA A 49 -6.77 6.48 -0.30
C ALA A 49 -6.09 7.63 0.48
N VAL A 50 -6.71 8.07 1.59
CA VAL A 50 -6.31 9.28 2.32
C VAL A 50 -5.97 8.99 3.77
N GLY A 51 -6.71 8.07 4.41
CA GLY A 51 -6.55 7.74 5.83
C GLY A 51 -5.20 7.13 6.21
N ILE A 52 -4.41 6.67 5.23
CA ILE A 52 -3.07 6.13 5.41
C ILE A 52 -2.02 6.89 4.59
N ASP A 53 -2.30 8.14 4.23
CA ASP A 53 -1.36 8.91 3.42
C ASP A 53 -0.08 9.23 4.22
N HIS A 54 1.03 8.65 3.76
CA HIS A 54 2.38 8.92 4.24
C HIS A 54 2.82 10.39 4.19
N TYR A 55 2.19 11.25 3.38
CA TYR A 55 2.46 12.69 3.44
C TYR A 55 1.93 13.35 4.73
N ASN A 56 0.99 12.71 5.44
CA ASN A 56 0.51 13.18 6.74
C ASN A 56 1.45 12.76 7.89
N ASP A 57 2.38 11.83 7.65
CA ASP A 57 3.31 11.34 8.65
C ASP A 57 4.51 12.30 8.82
N PRO A 58 4.74 12.89 10.01
CA PRO A 58 5.83 13.83 10.25
C PRO A 58 7.23 13.24 10.02
N GLU A 59 7.44 11.95 10.29
CA GLU A 59 8.72 11.29 10.05
C GLU A 59 8.96 11.11 8.55
N CYS A 60 7.92 10.71 7.81
CA CYS A 60 8.00 10.57 6.36
C CYS A 60 8.27 11.91 5.68
N ARG A 61 7.60 13.00 6.10
CA ARG A 61 7.79 14.35 5.52
C ARG A 61 9.23 14.86 5.63
N LYS A 62 9.97 14.45 6.66
CA LYS A 62 11.37 14.83 6.88
C LYS A 62 12.36 13.83 6.26
N CYS A 63 11.88 12.72 5.71
CA CYS A 63 12.71 11.63 5.23
C CYS A 63 13.17 11.86 3.78
N SER A 64 14.48 11.89 3.55
CA SER A 64 15.07 12.04 2.21
C SER A 64 14.77 10.87 1.25
N TYR A 65 14.35 9.72 1.79
CA TYR A 65 13.96 8.54 0.99
C TYR A 65 12.52 8.63 0.46
N LEU A 66 11.69 9.56 0.95
CA LEU A 66 10.29 9.66 0.58
C LEU A 66 10.04 9.70 -0.94
N PRO A 67 10.81 10.44 -1.76
CA PRO A 67 10.59 10.50 -3.21
C PRO A 67 10.69 9.13 -3.91
N ILE A 68 11.55 8.24 -3.41
CA ILE A 68 11.75 6.89 -3.97
C ILE A 68 10.89 5.83 -3.29
N CYS A 69 10.67 5.95 -1.98
CA CYS A 69 10.00 4.91 -1.20
C CYS A 69 8.48 5.06 -1.17
N ARG A 70 7.98 6.28 -1.36
CA ARG A 70 6.55 6.60 -1.31
C ARG A 70 5.86 6.01 -0.08
N GLY A 71 6.52 6.05 1.08
CA GLY A 71 5.96 5.62 2.36
C GLY A 71 5.86 4.11 2.59
N GLY A 72 6.56 3.30 1.79
CA GLY A 72 6.62 1.84 1.95
C GLY A 72 5.30 1.13 1.61
N CYS A 73 5.08 -0.03 2.23
CA CYS A 73 3.89 -0.84 1.98
C CYS A 73 2.66 -0.22 2.68
N PRO A 74 1.61 0.20 1.95
CA PRO A 74 0.46 0.88 2.54
C PRO A 74 -0.32 0.01 3.53
N ILE A 75 -0.36 -1.31 3.32
CA ILE A 75 -1.11 -2.21 4.20
C ILE A 75 -0.53 -2.22 5.62
N ARG A 76 0.80 -2.17 5.76
CA ARG A 76 1.45 -2.11 7.08
C ARG A 76 1.00 -0.88 7.87
N ARG A 77 0.91 0.26 7.19
CA ARG A 77 0.40 1.51 7.76
C ARG A 77 -1.09 1.42 8.10
N PHE A 78 -1.90 0.83 7.22
CA PHE A 78 -3.32 0.56 7.48
C PHE A 78 -3.51 -0.28 8.76
N GLU A 79 -2.74 -1.36 8.91
CA GLU A 79 -2.80 -2.19 10.10
C GLU A 79 -2.35 -1.47 11.36
N ASN A 80 -1.34 -0.59 11.26
CA ASN A 80 -0.90 0.21 12.40
C ASN A 80 -2.00 1.20 12.84
N VAL A 81 -2.65 1.87 11.88
CA VAL A 81 -3.66 2.90 12.16
C VAL A 81 -4.99 2.28 12.60
N TYR A 82 -5.46 1.23 11.93
CA TYR A 82 -6.83 0.71 12.11
C TYR A 82 -6.91 -0.66 12.78
N LYS A 83 -5.79 -1.38 12.96
CA LYS A 83 -5.76 -2.71 13.58
C LYS A 83 -4.84 -2.80 14.80
N GLY A 84 -4.29 -1.67 15.26
CA GLY A 84 -3.41 -1.62 16.44
C GLY A 84 -2.09 -2.38 16.31
N LYS A 85 -1.61 -2.61 15.07
CA LYS A 85 -0.30 -3.23 14.85
C LYS A 85 0.85 -2.21 14.98
N HIS A 86 2.08 -2.72 15.02
CA HIS A 86 3.31 -1.92 15.13
C HIS A 86 4.34 -2.33 14.08
N ASN A 87 3.91 -2.43 12.82
CA ASN A 87 4.76 -2.80 11.69
C ASN A 87 5.75 -1.69 11.33
N ASP A 88 6.97 -2.06 10.92
CA ASP A 88 7.88 -1.12 10.24
C ASP A 88 7.38 -0.80 8.83
N CYS A 89 7.10 0.49 8.60
CA CYS A 89 6.61 1.03 7.34
C CYS A 89 7.74 1.58 6.46
N CYS A 90 8.99 1.57 6.91
CA CYS A 90 10.12 2.05 6.13
C CYS A 90 10.45 1.08 4.98
N THR A 91 11.03 1.63 3.91
CA THR A 91 11.63 0.81 2.85
C THR A 91 12.86 0.07 3.37
N PRO A 92 13.10 -1.19 2.96
CA PRO A 92 14.34 -1.90 3.28
C PRO A 92 15.60 -1.21 2.75
N PHE A 93 15.46 -0.25 1.83
CA PHE A 93 16.59 0.56 1.33
C PHE A 93 17.06 1.61 2.33
N LYS A 94 16.27 1.97 3.35
CA LYS A 94 16.61 3.01 4.31
C LYS A 94 17.85 2.59 5.09
N GLY A 95 18.92 3.37 4.98
CA GLY A 95 20.22 3.05 5.59
C GLY A 95 21.07 2.03 4.84
N ARG A 96 20.57 1.40 3.78
CA ARG A 96 21.30 0.34 3.03
C ARG A 96 21.38 0.56 1.52
N ILE A 97 20.92 1.71 1.01
CA ILE A 97 20.83 1.95 -0.44
C ILE A 97 22.17 1.78 -1.16
N LYS A 98 23.29 2.12 -0.51
CA LYS A 98 24.64 1.90 -1.04
C LYS A 98 24.91 0.41 -1.32
N ASP A 99 24.62 -0.45 -0.34
CA ASP A 99 24.79 -1.89 -0.44
C ASP A 99 23.99 -2.48 -1.62
N TYR A 100 22.75 -2.00 -1.82
CA TYR A 100 21.92 -2.41 -2.96
C TYR A 100 22.48 -1.98 -4.30
N ILE A 101 23.02 -0.75 -4.41
CA ILE A 101 23.64 -0.23 -5.64
C ILE A 101 24.91 -1.01 -5.96
N GLU A 102 25.75 -1.29 -4.96
CA GLU A 102 26.98 -2.08 -5.14
C GLU A 102 26.68 -3.51 -5.58
N LEU A 103 25.67 -4.15 -4.97
CA LEU A 103 25.22 -5.47 -5.38
C LEU A 103 24.73 -5.49 -6.83
N TYR A 104 23.88 -4.52 -7.20
CA TYR A 104 23.35 -4.41 -8.56
C TYR A 104 24.46 -4.18 -9.60
N SER A 105 25.46 -3.37 -9.25
CA SER A 105 26.62 -3.10 -10.12
C SER A 105 27.46 -4.36 -10.36
N LYS A 106 27.59 -5.26 -9.38
CA LYS A 106 28.28 -6.55 -9.57
C LYS A 106 27.52 -7.45 -10.54
N ILE A 107 26.21 -7.58 -10.34
CA ILE A 107 25.34 -8.40 -11.20
C ILE A 107 25.38 -7.95 -12.67
N LEU A 108 25.51 -6.65 -12.94
CA LEU A 108 25.57 -6.13 -14.31
C LEU A 108 26.92 -6.33 -15.01
N ASN A 109 27.98 -6.59 -14.25
CA ASN A 109 29.33 -6.80 -14.78
C ASN A 109 29.69 -8.28 -14.91
N ASP A 110 28.80 -9.18 -14.47
CA ASP A 110 28.85 -10.63 -14.67
C ASP A 110 28.04 -11.03 -15.92
#